data_AF-A0A1E1X9L2-F1
#
_entry.id   AF-A0A1E1X9L2-F1
#
_cell.length_a   1.000
_cell.length_b   1.000
_cell.length_c   1.000
_cell.angle_alpha   90.00
_cell.angle_beta   90.00
_cell.angle_gamma   90.00
#
_symmetry.space_group_name_H-M   'P 1'
#
loop_
_entity.id
_entity.type
_entity.pdbx_description
1 polymer ?
#
loop_
_entity_poly.entity_id
_entity_poly.type
_entity_poly.pdbx_seq_one_letter_code
_entity_poly.pdbx_strand_id
1 'polypeptide(L)'
;VFVARHKEAKQMSFTLLEQLLHGLPDALDAASSQLTKNLDNEFALRREMNFKKIKLFCLSLQEKYLLDAEGYMRSIPVPTTSASLKQSVSSYLDQLLETFATKLSSLMPKEEIASYSNSLKKSLEHLVDTTQLKNEKAMEGLFQNSIAAATDVFSSKVALTGALSDSQFERLKKAGVDAAFEVFDSNCKNFSNENLYELHEALLKTTLIKAVEQLKNDNERLVQKQMFETVKTLLTKFEEETGPHQLILPMNVSDLELRLKRERSNVEAQFTVTLEDFRASPHYSQHFKELTLRLASIVDERQKENVKAFGQVVDEPLKRARQIILLSAPKYRTEFGLRSYIMQVCLLQLEDGKAKYWQEDLKKSIIVDFMNGDPELSNALATVRGLWSSILGFFVWVFWLFGVDL
;
A
#
# COMPACT_ATOMS: atom_id res chain seq x y z
N VAL A 1 -40.44 53.32 50.51
CA VAL A 1 -39.71 54.48 51.10
C VAL A 1 -39.82 55.75 50.25
N PHE A 2 -39.47 55.75 48.95
CA PHE A 2 -39.52 56.95 48.09
C PHE A 2 -40.93 57.57 47.96
N VAL A 3 -41.97 56.75 47.75
CA VAL A 3 -43.38 57.19 47.67
C VAL A 3 -43.87 57.79 49.00
N ALA A 4 -43.46 57.20 50.13
CA ALA A 4 -43.84 57.67 51.46
C ALA A 4 -43.23 59.05 51.77
N ARG A 5 -41.94 59.25 51.43
CA ARG A 5 -41.27 60.55 51.58
C ARG A 5 -41.84 61.64 50.67
N HIS A 6 -42.29 61.29 49.46
CA HIS A 6 -42.96 62.26 48.60
C HIS A 6 -44.31 62.71 49.19
N LYS A 7 -45.08 61.79 49.76
CA LYS A 7 -46.34 62.10 50.45
C LYS A 7 -46.12 63.02 51.65
N GLU A 8 -45.08 62.75 52.44
CA GLU A 8 -44.68 63.56 53.59
C GLU A 8 -44.17 64.96 53.19
N ALA A 9 -43.32 65.04 52.15
CA ALA A 9 -42.83 66.31 51.61
C ALA A 9 -43.96 67.15 50.99
N LYS A 10 -44.91 66.49 50.31
CA LYS A 10 -46.11 67.14 49.76
C LYS A 10 -46.95 67.75 50.88
N GLN A 11 -47.17 67.00 51.96
CA GLN A 11 -47.92 67.47 53.11
C GLN A 11 -47.25 68.65 53.82
N MET A 12 -45.93 68.58 54.08
CA MET A 12 -45.18 69.71 54.65
C MET A 12 -45.19 70.95 53.76
N SER A 13 -45.09 70.76 52.44
CA SER A 13 -45.11 71.88 51.48
C SER A 13 -46.46 72.58 51.45
N PHE A 14 -47.57 71.84 51.58
CA PHE A 14 -48.90 72.44 51.71
C PHE A 14 -49.08 73.17 53.04
N THR A 15 -48.63 72.59 54.15
CA THR A 15 -48.70 73.26 55.46
C THR A 15 -47.93 74.59 55.47
N LEU A 16 -46.76 74.64 54.83
CA LEU A 16 -45.99 75.87 54.65
C LEU A 16 -46.71 76.89 53.75
N LEU A 17 -47.34 76.44 52.68
CA LEU A 17 -48.09 77.30 51.76
C LEU A 17 -49.31 77.93 52.45
N GLU A 18 -50.05 77.14 53.23
CA GLU A 18 -51.20 77.61 54.03
C GLU A 18 -50.79 78.65 55.06
N GLN A 19 -49.63 78.48 55.70
CA GLN A 19 -49.08 79.44 56.67
C GLN A 19 -48.61 80.74 56.01
N LEU A 20 -48.07 80.68 54.79
CA LEU A 20 -47.55 81.85 54.06
C LEU A 20 -48.63 82.73 53.42
N LEU A 21 -49.72 82.13 52.95
CA LEU A 21 -50.82 82.81 52.25
C LEU A 21 -52.07 82.99 53.11
N HIS A 22 -51.92 82.88 54.42
CA HIS A 22 -52.99 83.01 55.38
C HIS A 22 -53.72 84.35 55.22
N GLY A 23 -55.02 84.30 54.87
CA GLY A 23 -55.87 85.49 54.64
C GLY A 23 -56.09 85.87 53.17
N LEU A 24 -55.52 85.13 52.20
CA LEU A 24 -55.70 85.36 50.76
C LEU A 24 -56.23 84.10 50.04
N PRO A 25 -57.54 83.81 50.09
CA PRO A 25 -58.11 82.53 49.65
C PRO A 25 -57.93 82.26 48.14
N ASP A 26 -58.17 83.25 47.29
CA ASP A 26 -58.03 83.07 45.82
C ASP A 26 -56.57 82.83 45.39
N ALA A 27 -55.62 83.47 46.09
CA ALA A 27 -54.19 83.28 45.85
C ALA A 27 -53.70 81.93 46.39
N LEU A 28 -54.26 81.46 47.50
CA LEU A 28 -53.97 80.16 48.10
C LEU A 28 -54.43 79.01 47.17
N ASP A 29 -55.62 79.10 46.59
CA ASP A 29 -56.15 78.07 45.68
C ASP A 29 -55.37 77.99 44.36
N ALA A 30 -55.01 79.15 43.78
CA ALA A 30 -54.16 79.20 42.60
C ALA A 30 -52.75 78.65 42.88
N ALA A 31 -52.14 79.05 44.00
CA ALA A 31 -50.80 78.61 44.39
C ALA A 31 -50.76 77.13 44.78
N SER A 32 -51.80 76.60 45.44
CA SER A 32 -51.89 75.18 45.81
C SER A 32 -52.05 74.28 44.59
N SER A 33 -52.85 74.68 43.60
CA SER A 33 -53.00 73.97 42.34
C SER A 33 -51.68 73.93 41.54
N GLN A 34 -50.96 75.07 41.49
CA GLN A 34 -49.66 75.15 40.83
C GLN A 34 -48.58 74.35 41.58
N LEU A 35 -48.56 74.41 42.91
CA LEU A 35 -47.64 73.62 43.75
C LEU A 35 -47.89 72.13 43.59
N THR A 36 -49.16 71.70 43.53
CA THR A 36 -49.54 70.29 43.28
C THR A 36 -48.96 69.81 41.96
N LYS A 37 -49.21 70.55 40.86
CA LYS A 37 -48.70 70.21 39.53
C LYS A 37 -47.18 70.13 39.51
N ASN A 38 -46.50 71.10 40.14
CA ASN A 38 -45.04 71.12 40.19
C ASN A 38 -44.47 69.95 41.00
N LEU A 39 -45.04 69.66 42.17
CA LEU A 39 -44.59 68.54 43.03
C LEU A 39 -44.82 67.19 42.36
N ASP A 40 -45.97 67.00 41.71
CA ASP A 40 -46.29 65.75 41.02
C ASP A 40 -45.44 65.57 39.75
N ASN A 41 -45.18 66.65 39.00
CA ASN A 41 -44.27 66.64 37.84
C ASN A 41 -42.82 66.34 38.26
N GLU A 42 -42.31 66.99 39.32
CA GLU A 42 -40.98 66.71 39.88
C GLU A 42 -40.86 65.27 40.37
N PHE A 43 -41.89 64.75 41.04
CA PHE A 43 -41.91 63.37 41.49
C PHE A 43 -41.91 62.38 40.33
N ALA A 44 -42.71 62.63 39.30
CA ALA A 44 -42.74 61.83 38.08
C ALA A 44 -41.37 61.84 37.37
N LEU A 45 -40.76 63.02 37.20
CA LEU A 45 -39.44 63.20 36.59
C LEU A 45 -38.36 62.45 37.39
N ARG A 46 -38.34 62.59 38.73
CA ARG A 46 -37.37 61.91 39.59
C ARG A 46 -37.57 60.39 39.58
N ARG A 47 -38.81 59.93 39.53
CA ARG A 47 -39.14 58.50 39.41
C ARG A 47 -38.63 57.95 38.08
N GLU A 48 -38.88 58.65 36.98
CA GLU A 48 -38.40 58.25 35.65
C GLU A 48 -36.87 58.27 35.57
N MET A 49 -36.22 59.30 36.11
CA MET A 49 -34.76 59.39 36.16
C MET A 49 -34.15 58.26 37.00
N ASN A 50 -34.74 57.93 38.14
CA ASN A 50 -34.31 56.80 38.96
C ASN A 50 -34.48 55.47 38.22
N PHE A 51 -35.60 55.28 37.52
CA PHE A 51 -35.81 54.09 36.70
C PHE A 51 -34.76 53.97 35.59
N LYS A 52 -34.48 55.06 34.85
CA LYS A 52 -33.42 55.08 33.82
C LYS A 52 -32.04 54.79 34.42
N LYS A 53 -31.70 55.35 35.58
CA LYS A 53 -30.43 55.09 36.28
C LYS A 53 -30.29 53.63 36.70
N ILE A 54 -31.34 53.04 37.27
CA ILE A 54 -31.37 51.62 37.65
C ILE A 54 -31.19 50.75 36.40
N LYS A 55 -31.93 51.02 35.32
CA LYS A 55 -31.79 50.30 34.05
C LYS A 55 -30.38 50.37 33.48
N LEU A 56 -29.77 51.57 33.45
CA LEU A 56 -28.39 51.75 32.99
C LEU A 56 -27.39 50.99 33.88
N PHE A 57 -27.59 50.99 35.20
CA PHE A 57 -26.76 50.24 36.12
C PHE A 57 -26.89 48.72 35.92
N CYS A 58 -28.11 48.21 35.69
CA CYS A 58 -28.31 46.79 35.39
C CYS A 58 -27.62 46.37 34.09
N LEU A 59 -27.70 47.21 33.05
CA LEU A 59 -27.03 46.97 31.77
C LEU A 59 -25.50 47.00 31.90
N SER A 60 -24.93 47.98 32.60
CA SER A 60 -23.48 48.06 32.80
C SER A 60 -22.96 46.91 33.68
N LEU A 61 -23.75 46.48 34.66
CA LEU A 61 -23.43 45.30 35.46
C LEU A 61 -23.48 44.03 34.61
N GLN A 62 -24.50 43.86 33.77
CA GLN A 62 -24.62 42.74 32.83
C GLN A 62 -23.42 42.68 31.88
N GLU A 63 -23.00 43.81 31.31
CA GLU A 63 -21.83 43.91 30.43
C GLU A 63 -20.53 43.53 31.15
N LYS A 64 -20.34 44.02 32.39
CA LYS A 64 -19.19 43.64 33.21
C LYS A 64 -19.12 42.13 33.44
N TYR A 65 -20.23 41.52 33.84
CA TYR A 65 -20.29 40.08 34.07
C TYR A 65 -20.10 39.26 32.80
N LEU A 66 -20.53 39.76 31.64
CA LEU A 66 -20.26 39.14 30.35
C LEU A 66 -18.77 39.18 30.00
N LEU A 67 -18.10 40.32 30.23
CA LEU A 67 -16.65 40.44 30.03
C LEU A 67 -15.86 39.52 30.97
N ASP A 68 -16.26 39.44 32.23
CA ASP A 68 -15.65 38.52 33.21
C ASP A 68 -15.84 37.05 32.78
N ALA A 69 -17.02 36.70 32.27
CA ALA A 69 -17.31 35.36 31.75
C ALA A 69 -16.52 35.04 30.47
N GLU A 70 -16.42 35.99 29.55
CA GLU A 70 -15.60 35.84 28.34
C GLU A 70 -14.12 35.64 28.70
N GLY A 71 -13.60 36.41 29.66
CA GLY A 71 -12.24 36.25 30.17
C GLY A 71 -12.00 34.86 30.74
N TYR A 72 -12.92 34.37 31.57
CA TYR A 72 -12.86 33.01 32.11
C TYR A 72 -12.89 31.95 31.00
N MET A 73 -13.84 32.03 30.06
CA MET A 73 -13.95 31.03 28.98
C MET A 73 -12.72 31.01 28.06
N ARG A 74 -12.08 32.16 27.82
CA ARG A 74 -10.81 32.24 27.07
C ARG A 74 -9.63 31.62 27.81
N SER A 75 -9.68 31.54 29.14
CA SER A 75 -8.61 30.95 29.96
C SER A 75 -8.66 29.43 30.03
N ILE A 76 -9.78 28.81 29.61
CA ILE A 76 -9.92 27.35 29.61
C ILE A 76 -8.98 26.75 28.57
N PRO A 77 -8.10 25.80 28.95
CA PRO A 77 -7.23 25.13 28.00
C PRO A 77 -8.06 24.25 27.06
N VAL A 78 -7.90 24.45 25.76
CA VAL A 78 -8.47 23.61 24.71
C VAL A 78 -7.33 22.87 23.98
N PRO A 79 -7.52 21.60 23.57
CA PRO A 79 -8.73 20.79 23.72
C PRO A 79 -8.89 20.16 25.12
N THR A 80 -10.14 20.05 25.57
CA THR A 80 -10.56 19.31 26.78
C THR A 80 -11.80 18.45 26.46
N THR A 81 -12.11 17.45 27.29
CA THR A 81 -13.33 16.65 27.12
C THR A 81 -14.59 17.50 27.27
N SER A 82 -15.61 17.21 26.48
CA SER A 82 -16.89 17.92 26.47
C SER A 82 -17.58 17.84 27.84
N ALA A 83 -17.44 16.73 28.54
CA ALA A 83 -17.95 16.55 29.90
C ALA A 83 -17.28 17.52 30.90
N SER A 84 -15.94 17.60 30.88
CA SER A 84 -15.16 18.50 31.74
C SER A 84 -15.47 19.97 31.43
N LEU A 85 -15.54 20.32 30.14
CA LEU A 85 -15.90 21.67 29.70
C LEU A 85 -17.29 22.06 30.20
N LYS A 86 -18.29 21.19 30.01
CA LYS A 86 -19.66 21.44 30.43
C LYS A 86 -19.76 21.63 31.95
N GLN A 87 -19.08 20.79 32.73
CA GLN A 87 -19.10 20.87 34.19
C GLN A 87 -18.43 22.15 34.72
N SER A 88 -17.25 22.49 34.19
CA SER A 88 -16.52 23.70 34.59
C SER A 88 -17.29 24.97 34.25
N VAL A 89 -17.85 25.01 33.02
CA VAL A 89 -18.63 26.16 32.55
C VAL A 89 -19.95 26.28 33.32
N SER A 90 -20.71 25.20 33.51
CA SER A 90 -22.00 25.27 34.23
C SER A 90 -21.81 25.73 35.68
N SER A 91 -20.81 25.19 36.39
CA SER A 91 -20.53 25.60 37.77
C SER A 91 -20.17 27.08 37.88
N TYR A 92 -19.40 27.61 36.93
CA TYR A 92 -19.03 29.03 36.92
C TYR A 92 -20.23 29.92 36.58
N LEU A 93 -21.06 29.51 35.61
CA LEU A 93 -22.26 30.26 35.23
C LEU A 93 -23.28 30.36 36.36
N ASP A 94 -23.52 29.27 37.10
CA ASP A 94 -24.45 29.27 38.21
C ASP A 94 -24.00 30.22 39.33
N GLN A 95 -22.71 30.22 39.68
CA GLN A 95 -22.12 31.16 40.64
C GLN A 95 -22.23 32.62 40.17
N LEU A 96 -21.99 32.85 38.88
CA LEU A 96 -22.03 34.18 38.29
C LEU A 96 -23.47 34.74 38.27
N LEU A 97 -24.45 33.92 37.91
CA LEU A 97 -25.87 34.28 37.96
C LEU A 97 -26.37 34.53 39.39
N GLU A 98 -25.94 33.74 40.36
CA GLU A 98 -26.28 33.95 41.78
C GLU A 98 -25.68 35.27 42.31
N THR A 99 -24.42 35.55 41.97
CA THR A 99 -23.75 36.79 42.36
C THR A 99 -24.39 38.02 41.69
N PHE A 100 -24.89 37.87 40.45
CA PHE A 100 -25.63 38.91 39.76
C PHE A 100 -26.99 39.19 40.43
N ALA A 101 -27.76 38.14 40.74
CA ALA A 101 -29.07 38.26 41.38
C ALA A 101 -28.98 38.87 42.80
N THR A 102 -27.97 38.49 43.59
CA THR A 102 -27.73 39.05 44.93
C THR A 102 -27.40 40.54 44.88
N LYS A 103 -26.60 41.00 43.92
CA LYS A 103 -26.34 42.45 43.73
C LYS A 103 -27.59 43.25 43.39
N LEU A 104 -28.47 42.69 42.55
CA LEU A 104 -29.72 43.35 42.14
C LEU A 104 -30.82 43.29 43.21
N SER A 105 -30.76 42.34 44.15
CA SER A 105 -31.75 42.19 45.23
C SER A 105 -31.92 43.43 46.11
N SER A 106 -30.86 44.26 46.21
CA SER A 106 -30.86 45.51 46.99
C SER A 106 -31.53 46.68 46.26
N LEU A 107 -31.75 46.58 44.95
CA LEU A 107 -32.13 47.69 44.07
C LEU A 107 -33.54 47.53 43.48
N MET A 108 -34.03 46.30 43.30
CA MET A 108 -35.24 46.02 42.52
C MET A 108 -36.10 44.88 43.11
N PRO A 109 -37.40 44.80 42.76
CA PRO A 109 -38.26 43.67 43.07
C PRO A 109 -37.82 42.37 42.38
N LYS A 110 -38.20 41.22 42.94
CA LYS A 110 -37.80 39.89 42.45
C LYS A 110 -38.22 39.61 41.01
N GLU A 111 -39.37 40.13 40.58
CA GLU A 111 -39.91 39.90 39.23
C GLU A 111 -39.02 40.56 38.16
N GLU A 112 -38.52 41.77 38.42
CA GLU A 112 -37.63 42.48 37.49
C GLU A 112 -36.24 41.84 37.46
N ILE A 113 -35.74 41.34 38.60
CA ILE A 113 -34.46 40.61 38.70
C ILE A 113 -34.47 39.36 37.82
N ALA A 114 -35.59 38.63 37.77
CA ALA A 114 -35.72 37.45 36.93
C ALA A 114 -35.58 37.79 35.43
N SER A 115 -36.12 38.94 34.99
CA SER A 115 -36.01 39.39 33.60
C SER A 115 -34.55 39.66 33.20
N TYR A 116 -33.81 40.43 34.01
CA TYR A 116 -32.40 40.72 33.73
C TYR A 116 -31.50 39.48 33.85
N SER A 117 -31.77 38.61 34.83
CA SER A 117 -31.02 37.35 35.01
C SER A 117 -31.23 36.40 33.81
N ASN A 118 -32.45 36.33 33.28
CA ASN A 118 -32.75 35.57 32.06
C ASN A 118 -32.05 36.18 30.83
N SER A 119 -31.98 37.51 30.72
CA SER A 119 -31.24 38.15 29.64
C SER A 119 -29.74 37.85 29.72
N LEU A 120 -29.14 37.93 30.90
CA LEU A 120 -27.73 37.59 31.11
C LEU A 120 -27.48 36.11 30.80
N LYS A 121 -28.35 35.21 31.27
CA LYS A 121 -28.27 33.78 30.99
C LYS A 121 -28.23 33.48 29.49
N LYS A 122 -29.12 34.09 28.68
CA LYS A 122 -29.11 33.92 27.22
C LYS A 122 -27.80 34.40 26.59
N SER A 123 -27.29 35.55 27.02
CA SER A 123 -25.99 36.05 26.54
C SER A 123 -24.84 35.13 26.92
N LEU A 124 -24.88 34.52 28.10
CA LEU A 124 -23.90 33.54 28.56
C LEU A 124 -23.99 32.23 27.77
N GLU A 125 -25.20 31.75 27.47
CA GLU A 125 -25.43 30.55 26.62
C GLU A 125 -24.73 30.70 25.26
N HIS A 126 -24.84 31.87 24.60
CA HIS A 126 -24.11 32.12 23.35
C HIS A 126 -22.58 32.05 23.50
N LEU A 127 -22.06 32.48 24.65
CA LEU A 127 -20.63 32.39 25.00
C LEU A 127 -20.20 30.93 25.22
N VAL A 128 -21.07 30.12 25.84
CA VAL A 128 -20.87 28.67 25.99
C VAL A 128 -20.79 28.02 24.62
N ASP A 129 -21.76 28.27 23.74
CA ASP A 129 -21.82 27.67 22.40
C ASP A 129 -20.56 28.02 21.60
N THR A 130 -20.11 29.28 21.69
CA THR A 130 -18.88 29.74 21.04
C THR A 130 -17.64 29.01 21.56
N THR A 131 -17.59 28.72 22.86
CA THR A 131 -16.48 28.02 23.50
C THR A 131 -16.50 26.52 23.20
N GLN A 132 -17.69 25.91 23.16
CA GLN A 132 -17.88 24.53 22.72
C GLN A 132 -17.40 24.35 21.28
N LEU A 133 -17.81 25.24 20.37
CA LEU A 133 -17.37 25.19 18.97
C LEU A 133 -15.85 25.32 18.83
N LYS A 134 -15.21 26.19 19.62
CA LYS A 134 -13.75 26.30 19.65
C LYS A 134 -13.08 25.01 20.14
N ASN A 135 -13.65 24.37 21.16
CA ASN A 135 -13.16 23.10 21.68
C ASN A 135 -13.32 21.97 20.67
N GLU A 136 -14.47 21.86 20.01
CA GLU A 136 -14.73 20.89 18.94
C GLU A 136 -13.72 21.03 17.79
N LYS A 137 -13.48 22.26 17.32
CA LYS A 137 -12.49 22.53 16.28
C LYS A 137 -11.06 22.17 16.73
N ALA A 138 -10.72 22.43 17.99
CA ALA A 138 -9.41 22.06 18.54
C ALA A 138 -9.26 20.53 18.68
N MET A 139 -10.32 19.82 19.08
CA MET A 139 -10.34 18.36 19.13
C MET A 139 -10.21 17.74 17.74
N GLU A 140 -10.94 18.27 16.75
CA GLU A 140 -10.81 17.85 15.36
C GLU A 140 -9.36 18.03 14.86
N GLY A 141 -8.74 19.18 15.14
CA GLY A 141 -7.33 19.42 14.82
C GLY A 141 -6.38 18.43 15.52
N LEU A 142 -6.64 18.08 16.79
CA LEU A 142 -5.87 17.08 17.53
C LEU A 142 -5.98 15.69 16.88
N PHE A 143 -7.20 15.27 16.50
CA PHE A 143 -7.40 13.99 15.83
C PHE A 143 -6.71 13.95 14.46
N GLN A 144 -6.86 14.98 13.65
CA GLN A 144 -6.19 15.08 12.34
C GLN A 144 -4.67 15.03 12.46
N ASN A 145 -4.09 15.79 13.39
CA ASN A 145 -2.64 15.76 13.65
C ASN A 145 -2.17 14.40 14.15
N SER A 146 -2.97 13.72 14.98
CA SER A 146 -2.65 12.39 15.48
C SER A 146 -2.72 11.33 14.38
N ILE A 147 -3.67 11.44 13.45
CA ILE A 147 -3.74 10.57 12.26
C ILE A 147 -2.51 10.79 11.37
N ALA A 148 -2.11 12.03 11.14
CA ALA A 148 -0.90 12.34 10.37
C ALA A 148 0.34 11.72 11.02
N ALA A 149 0.54 11.94 12.32
CA ALA A 149 1.66 11.37 13.07
C ALA A 149 1.66 9.83 13.07
N ALA A 150 0.49 9.20 13.22
CA ALA A 150 0.35 7.74 13.14
C ALA A 150 0.71 7.21 11.74
N THR A 151 0.32 7.94 10.69
CA THR A 151 0.63 7.58 9.29
C THR A 151 2.12 7.72 8.98
N ASP A 152 2.78 8.75 9.53
CA ASP A 152 4.23 8.93 9.40
C ASP A 152 4.98 7.79 10.10
N VAL A 153 4.53 7.40 11.31
CA VAL A 153 5.11 6.28 12.06
C VAL A 153 4.93 4.97 11.31
N PHE A 154 3.73 4.71 10.77
CA PHE A 154 3.49 3.57 9.88
C PHE A 154 4.51 3.56 8.74
N SER A 155 4.62 4.66 7.98
CA SER A 155 5.49 4.77 6.81
C SER A 155 6.96 4.54 7.16
N SER A 156 7.42 5.03 8.31
CA SER A 156 8.80 4.84 8.77
C SER A 156 9.11 3.39 9.18
N LYS A 157 8.12 2.67 9.72
CA LYS A 157 8.28 1.29 10.20
C LYS A 157 8.18 0.24 9.12
N VAL A 158 7.44 0.52 8.05
CA VAL A 158 7.15 -0.46 6.98
C VAL A 158 8.04 -0.31 5.74
N ALA A 159 9.16 0.42 5.83
CA ALA A 159 10.06 0.61 4.71
C ALA A 159 10.57 -0.73 4.13
N LEU A 160 10.31 -0.97 2.85
CA LEU A 160 10.73 -2.18 2.15
C LEU A 160 12.22 -2.07 1.77
N THR A 161 13.05 -2.94 2.34
CA THR A 161 14.47 -3.07 1.96
C THR A 161 14.69 -4.06 0.81
N GLY A 162 13.67 -4.83 0.45
CA GLY A 162 13.70 -5.86 -0.58
C GLY A 162 12.35 -6.55 -0.70
N ALA A 163 12.27 -7.55 -1.57
CA ALA A 163 11.07 -8.37 -1.71
C ALA A 163 10.86 -9.21 -0.44
N LEU A 164 9.63 -9.23 0.04
CA LEU A 164 9.21 -9.94 1.25
C LEU A 164 8.24 -11.06 0.87
N SER A 165 8.41 -12.22 1.51
CA SER A 165 7.41 -13.29 1.47
C SER A 165 6.11 -12.85 2.15
N ASP A 166 5.00 -13.56 1.89
CA ASP A 166 3.70 -13.25 2.50
C ASP A 166 3.77 -13.22 4.04
N SER A 167 4.52 -14.16 4.61
CA SER A 167 4.70 -14.25 6.07
C SER A 167 5.47 -13.06 6.65
N GLN A 168 6.50 -12.59 5.95
CA GLN A 168 7.29 -11.41 6.34
C GLN A 168 6.48 -10.14 6.15
N PHE A 169 5.73 -10.04 5.05
CA PHE A 169 4.85 -8.92 4.75
C PHE A 169 3.76 -8.76 5.82
N GLU A 170 3.05 -9.84 6.19
CA GLU A 170 2.01 -9.78 7.23
C GLU A 170 2.58 -9.40 8.60
N ARG A 171 3.79 -9.86 8.95
CA ARG A 171 4.49 -9.42 10.18
C ARG A 171 4.82 -7.93 10.15
N LEU A 172 5.35 -7.43 9.04
CA LEU A 172 5.72 -6.02 8.88
C LEU A 172 4.48 -5.11 8.91
N LYS A 173 3.43 -5.50 8.17
CA LYS A 173 2.11 -4.85 8.17
C LYS A 173 1.54 -4.77 9.58
N LYS A 174 1.51 -5.89 10.31
CA LYS A 174 1.00 -5.92 11.68
C LYS A 174 1.80 -4.98 12.59
N ALA A 175 3.14 -5.06 12.56
CA ALA A 175 3.99 -4.20 13.36
C ALA A 175 3.80 -2.70 13.05
N GLY A 176 3.64 -2.34 11.77
CA GLY A 176 3.36 -0.97 11.36
C GLY A 176 1.99 -0.47 11.80
N VAL A 177 0.94 -1.29 11.61
CA VAL A 177 -0.43 -0.97 12.02
C VAL A 177 -0.53 -0.82 13.54
N ASP A 178 0.02 -1.77 14.29
CA ASP A 178 0.00 -1.74 15.76
C ASP A 178 0.71 -0.47 16.29
N ALA A 179 1.87 -0.11 15.72
CA ALA A 179 2.59 1.12 16.09
C ALA A 179 1.82 2.40 15.76
N ALA A 180 1.10 2.43 14.63
CA ALA A 180 0.27 3.57 14.25
C ALA A 180 -0.91 3.76 15.23
N PHE A 181 -1.58 2.67 15.60
CA PHE A 181 -2.64 2.70 16.61
C PHE A 181 -2.14 3.07 17.99
N GLU A 182 -0.97 2.60 18.40
CA GLU A 182 -0.37 2.98 19.69
C GLU A 182 -0.15 4.49 19.79
N VAL A 183 0.34 5.12 18.72
CA VAL A 183 0.52 6.59 18.66
C VAL A 183 -0.82 7.32 18.70
N PHE A 184 -1.80 6.86 17.93
CA PHE A 184 -3.14 7.45 17.94
C PHE A 184 -3.80 7.35 19.32
N ASP A 185 -3.79 6.16 19.93
CA ASP A 185 -4.35 5.93 21.26
C ASP A 185 -3.63 6.76 22.32
N SER A 186 -2.29 6.86 22.27
CA SER A 186 -1.54 7.65 23.25
C SER A 186 -1.94 9.13 23.27
N ASN A 187 -2.31 9.69 22.12
CA ASN A 187 -2.69 11.09 21.98
C ASN A 187 -4.20 11.33 22.15
N CYS A 188 -5.03 10.37 21.75
CA CYS A 188 -6.48 10.57 21.58
C CYS A 188 -7.34 9.82 22.59
N LYS A 189 -6.82 8.81 23.32
CA LYS A 189 -7.62 7.92 24.17
C LYS A 189 -8.39 8.63 25.28
N ASN A 190 -7.89 9.76 25.76
CA ASN A 190 -8.60 10.59 26.74
C ASN A 190 -9.93 11.17 26.20
N PHE A 191 -10.11 11.17 24.88
CA PHE A 191 -11.28 11.65 24.17
C PHE A 191 -12.13 10.49 23.61
N SER A 192 -11.95 9.25 24.07
CA SER A 192 -12.66 8.07 23.55
C SER A 192 -14.18 8.15 23.63
N ASN A 193 -14.71 8.95 24.57
CA ASN A 193 -16.15 9.15 24.77
C ASN A 193 -16.73 10.28 23.92
N GLU A 194 -15.91 10.96 23.11
CA GLU A 194 -16.36 12.04 22.23
C GLU A 194 -16.94 11.47 20.94
N ASN A 195 -18.04 12.05 20.44
CA ASN A 195 -18.72 11.60 19.22
C ASN A 195 -17.79 11.58 17.99
N LEU A 196 -16.78 12.45 17.96
CA LEU A 196 -15.82 12.56 16.86
C LEU A 196 -14.75 11.46 16.87
N TYR A 197 -14.55 10.76 18.00
CA TYR A 197 -13.49 9.79 18.16
C TYR A 197 -13.63 8.61 17.19
N GLU A 198 -14.80 7.96 17.19
CA GLU A 198 -15.07 6.78 16.36
C GLU A 198 -14.92 7.10 14.86
N LEU A 199 -15.35 8.30 14.45
CA LEU A 199 -15.21 8.79 13.08
C LEU A 199 -13.72 8.88 12.69
N HIS A 200 -12.88 9.45 13.55
CA HIS A 200 -11.46 9.64 13.27
C HIS A 200 -10.66 8.33 13.40
N GLU A 201 -11.06 7.43 14.29
CA GLU A 201 -10.50 6.08 14.36
C GLU A 201 -10.81 5.29 13.08
N ALA A 202 -12.04 5.39 12.57
CA ALA A 202 -12.42 4.79 11.28
C ALA A 202 -11.67 5.42 10.09
N LEU A 203 -11.43 6.74 10.14
CA LEU A 203 -10.61 7.44 9.15
C LEU A 203 -9.16 6.92 9.17
N LEU A 204 -8.56 6.75 10.36
CA LEU A 204 -7.23 6.15 10.51
C LEU A 204 -7.19 4.74 9.91
N LYS A 205 -8.15 3.88 10.27
CA LYS A 205 -8.28 2.52 9.70
C LYS A 205 -8.28 2.54 8.18
N THR A 206 -9.08 3.43 7.59
CA THR A 206 -9.19 3.55 6.13
C THR A 206 -7.89 4.05 5.50
N THR A 207 -7.22 5.00 6.11
CA THR A 207 -5.91 5.53 5.65
C THR A 207 -4.84 4.44 5.71
N LEU A 208 -4.77 3.68 6.80
CA LEU A 208 -3.83 2.57 6.94
C LEU A 208 -4.12 1.44 5.94
N ILE A 209 -5.39 1.10 5.69
CA ILE A 209 -5.75 0.10 4.67
C ILE A 209 -5.21 0.51 3.29
N LYS A 210 -5.40 1.78 2.91
CA LYS A 210 -4.87 2.30 1.63
C LYS A 210 -3.35 2.26 1.58
N ALA A 211 -2.68 2.62 2.68
CA ALA A 211 -1.22 2.58 2.77
C ALA A 211 -0.67 1.14 2.70
N VAL A 212 -1.35 0.18 3.33
CA VAL A 212 -1.03 -1.25 3.25
C VAL A 212 -1.21 -1.78 1.84
N GLU A 213 -2.27 -1.39 1.13
CA GLU A 213 -2.49 -1.81 -0.26
C GLU A 213 -1.39 -1.26 -1.18
N GLN A 214 -0.98 0.01 -0.97
CA GLN A 214 0.16 0.58 -1.68
C GLN A 214 1.46 -0.20 -1.40
N LEU A 215 1.73 -0.50 -0.13
CA LEU A 215 2.88 -1.30 0.28
C LEU A 215 2.88 -2.70 -0.35
N LYS A 216 1.70 -3.32 -0.46
CA LYS A 216 1.51 -4.63 -1.09
C LYS A 216 1.87 -4.59 -2.58
N ASN A 217 1.38 -3.58 -3.29
CA ASN A 217 1.69 -3.38 -4.71
C ASN A 217 3.19 -3.13 -4.93
N ASP A 218 3.84 -2.37 -4.05
CA ASP A 218 5.28 -2.12 -4.11
C ASP A 218 6.09 -3.38 -3.81
N ASN A 219 5.66 -4.20 -2.83
CA ASN A 219 6.26 -5.52 -2.59
C ASN A 219 6.10 -6.46 -3.78
N GLU A 220 4.93 -6.50 -4.42
CA GLU A 220 4.68 -7.36 -5.58
C GLU A 220 5.61 -7.02 -6.76
N ARG A 221 5.86 -5.72 -6.99
CA ARG A 221 6.85 -5.26 -7.99
C ARG A 221 8.27 -5.72 -7.65
N LEU A 222 8.66 -5.66 -6.37
CA LEU A 222 9.97 -6.14 -5.93
C LEU A 222 10.09 -7.66 -6.11
N VAL A 223 9.04 -8.43 -5.79
CA VAL A 223 9.00 -9.89 -6.00
C VAL A 223 9.18 -10.22 -7.48
N GLN A 224 8.43 -9.57 -8.38
CA GLN A 224 8.58 -9.76 -9.83
C GLN A 224 10.01 -9.46 -10.29
N LYS A 225 10.59 -8.35 -9.82
CA LYS A 225 11.97 -7.98 -10.16
C LYS A 225 12.98 -9.03 -9.70
N GLN A 226 12.86 -9.52 -8.46
CA GLN A 226 13.72 -10.57 -7.92
C GLN A 226 13.58 -11.88 -8.73
N MET A 227 12.35 -12.27 -9.08
CA MET A 227 12.12 -13.46 -9.91
C MET A 227 12.77 -13.33 -11.28
N PHE A 228 12.59 -12.17 -11.95
CA PHE A 228 13.21 -11.90 -13.24
C PHE A 228 14.74 -11.93 -13.18
N GLU A 229 15.35 -11.29 -12.18
CA GLU A 229 16.82 -11.32 -11.98
C GLU A 229 17.34 -12.73 -11.69
N THR A 230 16.58 -13.52 -10.93
CA THR A 230 16.89 -14.93 -10.65
C THR A 230 16.85 -15.77 -11.92
N VAL A 231 15.79 -15.64 -12.74
CA VAL A 231 15.70 -16.32 -14.04
C VAL A 231 16.90 -15.97 -14.92
N LYS A 232 17.23 -14.69 -15.04
CA LYS A 232 18.36 -14.24 -15.85
C LYS A 232 19.68 -14.84 -15.37
N THR A 233 19.93 -14.81 -14.06
CA THR A 233 21.16 -15.36 -13.45
C THR A 233 21.26 -16.87 -13.68
N LEU A 234 20.16 -17.60 -13.53
CA LEU A 234 20.10 -19.04 -13.75
C LEU A 234 20.31 -19.43 -15.22
N LEU A 235 19.77 -18.64 -16.16
CA LEU A 235 20.01 -18.85 -17.58
C LEU A 235 21.47 -18.61 -17.95
N THR A 236 22.09 -17.52 -17.47
CA THR A 236 23.51 -17.26 -17.70
C THR A 236 24.37 -18.38 -17.12
N LYS A 237 24.07 -18.85 -15.91
CA LYS A 237 24.76 -20.01 -15.32
C LYS A 237 24.61 -21.28 -16.18
N PHE A 238 23.42 -21.54 -16.72
CA PHE A 238 23.21 -22.67 -17.62
C PHE A 238 24.00 -22.54 -18.92
N GLU A 239 24.06 -21.34 -19.51
CA GLU A 239 24.85 -21.07 -20.72
C GLU A 239 26.36 -21.26 -20.49
N GLU A 240 26.86 -20.87 -19.31
CA GLU A 240 28.25 -21.05 -18.91
C GLU A 240 28.61 -22.53 -18.69
N GLU A 241 27.76 -23.28 -17.96
CA GLU A 241 27.96 -24.71 -17.67
C GLU A 241 27.77 -25.60 -18.89
N THR A 242 26.98 -25.15 -19.87
CA THR A 242 26.82 -25.80 -21.18
C THR A 242 27.69 -25.18 -22.27
N GLY A 243 28.54 -24.22 -21.91
CA GLY A 243 29.38 -23.48 -22.84
C GLY A 243 30.55 -24.30 -23.39
N PRO A 244 31.26 -23.76 -24.40
CA PRO A 244 32.36 -24.46 -25.08
C PRO A 244 33.54 -24.81 -24.15
N HIS A 245 33.65 -24.16 -22.99
CA HIS A 245 34.68 -24.45 -21.98
C HIS A 245 34.37 -25.73 -21.18
N GLN A 246 33.10 -26.08 -21.01
CA GLN A 246 32.64 -27.21 -20.19
C GLN A 246 32.14 -28.39 -21.03
N LEU A 247 31.54 -28.09 -22.18
CA LEU A 247 31.08 -29.03 -23.20
C LEU A 247 31.91 -28.85 -24.47
N ILE A 248 32.89 -29.75 -24.64
CA ILE A 248 33.66 -29.83 -25.88
C ILE A 248 32.84 -30.64 -26.90
N LEU A 249 32.43 -29.96 -27.96
CA LEU A 249 31.74 -30.58 -29.10
C LEU A 249 32.75 -30.92 -30.20
N PRO A 250 32.52 -31.98 -31.00
CA PRO A 250 31.35 -32.84 -30.96
C PRO A 250 31.42 -33.95 -29.90
N MET A 251 30.26 -34.37 -29.39
CA MET A 251 30.09 -35.39 -28.35
C MET A 251 28.95 -36.34 -28.71
N ASN A 252 29.02 -37.61 -28.27
CA ASN A 252 27.93 -38.58 -28.46
C ASN A 252 26.56 -37.96 -28.09
N VAL A 253 25.57 -38.14 -28.96
CA VAL A 253 24.23 -37.54 -28.82
C VAL A 253 23.57 -37.95 -27.52
N SER A 254 23.64 -39.23 -27.13
CA SER A 254 23.05 -39.73 -25.89
C SER A 254 23.74 -39.14 -24.64
N ASP A 255 25.06 -38.98 -24.69
CA ASP A 255 25.82 -38.37 -23.59
C ASP A 255 25.51 -36.87 -23.46
N LEU A 256 25.40 -36.16 -24.59
CA LEU A 256 25.01 -34.76 -24.63
C LEU A 256 23.59 -34.57 -24.07
N GLU A 257 22.62 -35.38 -24.50
CA GLU A 257 21.25 -35.35 -23.99
C GLU A 257 21.20 -35.58 -22.47
N LEU A 258 21.94 -36.56 -21.97
CA LEU A 258 21.97 -36.88 -20.55
C LEU A 258 22.57 -35.72 -19.73
N ARG A 259 23.65 -35.11 -20.22
CA ARG A 259 24.30 -33.97 -19.56
C ARG A 259 23.43 -32.72 -19.57
N LEU A 260 22.84 -32.37 -20.72
CA LEU A 260 21.92 -31.24 -20.84
C LEU A 260 20.67 -31.43 -19.98
N LYS A 261 20.12 -32.65 -19.92
CA LYS A 261 18.97 -32.97 -19.05
C LYS A 261 19.32 -32.81 -17.57
N ARG A 262 20.50 -33.27 -17.15
CA ARG A 262 20.97 -33.12 -15.76
C ARG A 262 21.10 -31.63 -15.39
N GLU A 263 21.79 -30.84 -16.20
CA GLU A 263 21.98 -29.43 -15.90
C GLU A 263 20.66 -28.66 -15.92
N ARG A 264 19.75 -29.00 -16.82
CA ARG A 264 18.40 -28.43 -16.82
C ARG A 264 17.67 -28.72 -15.51
N SER A 265 17.67 -29.97 -15.06
CA SER A 265 17.05 -30.34 -13.78
C SER A 265 17.71 -29.65 -12.59
N ASN A 266 19.04 -29.46 -12.60
CA ASN A 266 19.76 -28.71 -11.57
C ASN A 266 19.28 -27.26 -11.49
N VAL A 267 19.13 -26.59 -12.65
CA VAL A 267 18.69 -25.19 -12.72
C VAL A 267 17.21 -25.04 -12.31
N GLU A 268 16.33 -25.92 -12.77
CA GLU A 268 14.92 -25.93 -12.36
C GLU A 268 14.76 -26.17 -10.84
N ALA A 269 15.57 -27.05 -10.27
CA ALA A 269 15.62 -27.28 -8.82
C ALA A 269 16.15 -26.04 -8.08
N GLN A 270 17.21 -25.40 -8.60
CA GLN A 270 17.78 -24.20 -8.00
C GLN A 270 16.78 -23.03 -7.99
N PHE A 271 15.99 -22.85 -9.06
CA PHE A 271 14.90 -21.88 -9.09
C PHE A 271 13.88 -22.15 -7.98
N THR A 272 13.46 -23.41 -7.85
CA THR A 272 12.44 -23.84 -6.89
C THR A 272 12.90 -23.59 -5.45
N VAL A 273 14.15 -23.90 -5.12
CA VAL A 273 14.72 -23.67 -3.78
C VAL A 273 14.90 -22.18 -3.50
N THR A 274 15.39 -21.40 -4.47
CA THR A 274 15.69 -19.97 -4.25
C THR A 274 14.43 -19.13 -4.07
N LEU A 275 13.33 -19.53 -4.70
CA LEU A 275 12.06 -18.79 -4.72
C LEU A 275 10.92 -19.54 -4.01
N GLU A 276 11.24 -20.51 -3.15
CA GLU A 276 10.25 -21.33 -2.44
C GLU A 276 9.25 -20.48 -1.66
N ASP A 277 9.76 -19.46 -0.96
CA ASP A 277 8.98 -18.52 -0.14
C ASP A 277 7.96 -17.69 -0.95
N PHE A 278 8.12 -17.63 -2.28
CA PHE A 278 7.28 -16.87 -3.20
C PHE A 278 6.38 -17.75 -4.07
N ARG A 279 6.26 -19.04 -3.76
CA ARG A 279 5.47 -20.01 -4.56
C ARG A 279 3.99 -19.65 -4.67
N ALA A 280 3.44 -18.96 -3.67
CA ALA A 280 2.05 -18.48 -3.67
C ALA A 280 1.84 -17.26 -4.60
N SER A 281 2.91 -16.60 -5.04
CA SER A 281 2.82 -15.46 -5.93
C SER A 281 2.26 -15.87 -7.30
N PRO A 282 1.32 -15.10 -7.88
CA PRO A 282 0.80 -15.39 -9.22
C PRO A 282 1.90 -15.37 -10.30
N HIS A 283 2.99 -14.65 -10.07
CA HIS A 283 4.10 -14.52 -11.02
C HIS A 283 5.06 -15.72 -11.01
N TYR A 284 5.03 -16.55 -9.96
CA TYR A 284 5.93 -17.69 -9.81
C TYR A 284 5.79 -18.67 -10.99
N SER A 285 4.55 -19.09 -11.30
CA SER A 285 4.31 -20.04 -12.39
C SER A 285 4.69 -19.47 -13.76
N GLN A 286 4.53 -18.16 -13.95
CA GLN A 286 4.87 -17.48 -15.20
C GLN A 286 6.39 -17.51 -15.43
N HIS A 287 7.17 -17.08 -14.44
CA HIS A 287 8.63 -17.04 -14.55
C HIS A 287 9.26 -18.44 -14.59
N PHE A 288 8.70 -19.41 -13.87
CA PHE A 288 9.14 -20.81 -13.98
C PHE A 288 8.92 -21.37 -15.39
N LYS A 289 7.77 -21.08 -16.00
CA LYS A 289 7.48 -21.48 -17.38
C LYS A 289 8.41 -20.78 -18.38
N GLU A 290 8.68 -19.49 -18.19
CA GLU A 290 9.65 -18.76 -19.01
C GLU A 290 11.04 -19.39 -18.95
N LEU A 291 11.53 -19.67 -17.74
CA LEU A 291 12.81 -20.36 -17.52
C LEU A 291 12.84 -21.70 -18.26
N THR A 292 11.80 -22.52 -18.10
CA THR A 292 11.70 -23.84 -18.72
C THR A 292 11.76 -23.75 -20.26
N LEU A 293 11.04 -22.79 -20.85
CA LEU A 293 11.03 -22.58 -22.30
C LEU A 293 12.39 -22.12 -22.82
N ARG A 294 13.06 -21.19 -22.12
CA ARG A 294 14.38 -20.71 -22.52
C ARG A 294 15.46 -21.77 -22.37
N LEU A 295 15.42 -22.57 -21.31
CA LEU A 295 16.31 -23.72 -21.14
C LEU A 295 16.15 -24.73 -22.29
N ALA A 296 14.91 -25.01 -22.70
CA ALA A 296 14.66 -25.88 -23.85
C ALA A 296 15.24 -25.31 -25.16
N SER A 297 15.10 -24.00 -25.39
CA SER A 297 15.71 -23.34 -26.55
C SER A 297 17.24 -23.47 -26.58
N ILE A 298 17.90 -23.26 -25.43
CA ILE A 298 19.36 -23.41 -25.34
C ILE A 298 19.78 -24.86 -25.58
N VAL A 299 19.03 -25.84 -25.05
CA VAL A 299 19.28 -27.26 -25.31
C VAL A 299 19.20 -27.58 -26.81
N ASP A 300 18.17 -27.10 -27.50
CA ASP A 300 18.01 -27.29 -28.95
C ASP A 300 19.16 -26.65 -29.75
N GLU A 301 19.62 -25.47 -29.33
CA GLU A 301 20.78 -24.81 -29.92
C GLU A 301 22.06 -25.63 -29.74
N ARG A 302 22.33 -26.12 -28.53
CA ARG A 302 23.50 -26.97 -28.25
C ARG A 302 23.48 -28.28 -29.04
N GLN A 303 22.30 -28.88 -29.22
CA GLN A 303 22.15 -30.06 -30.06
C GLN A 303 22.49 -29.75 -31.53
N LYS A 304 22.00 -28.62 -32.06
CA LYS A 304 22.33 -28.17 -33.43
C LYS A 304 23.81 -27.86 -33.60
N GLU A 305 24.43 -27.20 -32.61
CA GLU A 305 25.87 -26.94 -32.58
C GLU A 305 26.67 -28.25 -32.60
N ASN A 306 26.23 -29.26 -31.85
CA ASN A 306 26.86 -30.57 -31.82
C ASN A 306 26.79 -31.26 -33.18
N VAL A 307 25.62 -31.27 -33.83
CA VAL A 307 25.44 -31.80 -35.19
C VAL A 307 26.32 -31.07 -36.20
N LYS A 308 26.42 -29.73 -36.10
CA LYS A 308 27.28 -28.93 -36.98
C LYS A 308 28.77 -29.23 -36.75
N ALA A 309 29.21 -29.33 -35.50
CA ALA A 309 30.57 -29.69 -35.13
C ALA A 309 30.91 -31.12 -35.60
N PHE A 310 29.95 -32.04 -35.51
CA PHE A 310 30.08 -33.38 -36.09
C PHE A 310 30.32 -33.32 -37.59
N GLY A 311 29.44 -32.65 -38.34
CA GLY A 311 29.56 -32.50 -39.79
C GLY A 311 30.93 -31.96 -40.21
N GLN A 312 31.47 -30.96 -39.51
CA GLN A 312 32.79 -30.40 -39.80
C GLN A 312 33.94 -31.40 -39.62
N VAL A 313 33.86 -32.32 -38.66
CA VAL A 313 34.92 -33.29 -38.39
C VAL A 313 34.86 -34.47 -39.36
N VAL A 314 33.67 -34.87 -39.80
CA VAL A 314 33.46 -36.09 -40.62
C VAL A 314 33.36 -35.83 -42.12
N ASP A 315 33.07 -34.60 -42.55
CA ASP A 315 32.84 -34.29 -43.98
C ASP A 315 34.04 -34.65 -44.87
N GLU A 316 35.27 -34.29 -44.48
CA GLU A 316 36.46 -34.63 -45.26
C GLU A 316 36.77 -36.15 -45.29
N PRO A 317 36.86 -36.85 -44.14
CA PRO A 317 37.05 -38.30 -44.11
C PRO A 317 35.98 -39.06 -44.93
N LEU A 318 34.72 -38.66 -44.82
CA LEU A 318 33.62 -39.32 -45.52
C LEU A 318 33.62 -38.99 -47.02
N LYS A 319 34.03 -37.79 -47.44
CA LYS A 319 34.25 -37.48 -48.87
C LYS A 319 35.34 -38.35 -49.48
N ARG A 320 36.45 -38.58 -48.76
CA ARG A 320 37.52 -39.50 -49.20
C ARG A 320 37.01 -40.94 -49.25
N ALA A 321 36.29 -41.39 -48.22
CA ALA A 321 35.66 -42.70 -48.20
C ALA A 321 34.75 -42.89 -49.42
N ARG A 322 33.91 -41.90 -49.75
CA ARG A 322 33.00 -41.94 -50.91
C ARG A 322 33.74 -42.16 -52.21
N GLN A 323 34.85 -41.46 -52.45
CA GLN A 323 35.65 -41.65 -53.66
C GLN A 323 36.17 -43.10 -53.76
N ILE A 324 36.69 -43.65 -52.67
CA ILE A 324 37.20 -45.03 -52.60
C ILE A 324 36.06 -46.05 -52.81
N ILE A 325 34.91 -45.79 -52.19
CA ILE A 325 33.72 -46.63 -52.29
C ILE A 325 33.23 -46.67 -53.73
N LEU A 326 33.00 -45.51 -54.37
CA LEU A 326 32.45 -45.44 -55.72
C LEU A 326 33.37 -46.09 -56.77
N LEU A 327 34.70 -46.03 -56.57
CA LEU A 327 35.66 -46.74 -57.42
C LEU A 327 35.54 -48.27 -57.33
N SER A 328 35.10 -48.79 -56.19
CA SER A 328 35.03 -50.24 -55.93
C SER A 328 33.60 -50.80 -55.91
N ALA A 329 32.59 -49.93 -55.88
CA ALA A 329 31.16 -50.30 -55.85
C ALA A 329 30.75 -51.28 -56.95
N PRO A 330 31.23 -51.17 -58.22
CA PRO A 330 30.87 -52.12 -59.28
C PRO A 330 31.32 -53.58 -59.04
N LYS A 331 32.24 -53.80 -58.09
CA LYS A 331 32.76 -55.14 -57.75
C LYS A 331 31.80 -55.92 -56.85
N TYR A 332 30.87 -55.25 -56.18
CA TYR A 332 29.93 -55.86 -55.25
C TYR A 332 28.60 -56.16 -55.93
N ARG A 333 28.15 -57.42 -55.86
CA ARG A 333 26.91 -57.89 -56.51
C ARG A 333 25.70 -57.96 -55.58
N THR A 334 25.89 -57.75 -54.29
CA THR A 334 24.83 -57.80 -53.27
C THR A 334 24.76 -56.52 -52.47
N GLU A 335 23.54 -56.13 -52.07
CA GLU A 335 23.33 -54.95 -51.22
C GLU A 335 24.06 -55.12 -49.88
N PHE A 336 23.99 -56.31 -49.28
CA PHE A 336 24.68 -56.60 -48.02
C PHE A 336 26.21 -56.45 -48.14
N GLY A 337 26.82 -57.02 -49.19
CA GLY A 337 28.28 -56.92 -49.41
C GLY A 337 28.73 -55.48 -49.63
N LEU A 338 27.99 -54.71 -50.41
CA LEU A 338 28.28 -53.29 -50.64
C LEU A 338 28.10 -52.45 -49.36
N ARG A 339 27.03 -52.67 -48.58
CA ARG A 339 26.83 -51.99 -47.28
C ARG A 339 27.94 -52.31 -46.29
N SER A 340 28.35 -53.58 -46.18
CA SER A 340 29.44 -54.01 -45.31
C SER A 340 30.78 -53.39 -45.72
N TYR A 341 31.05 -53.31 -47.03
CA TYR A 341 32.24 -52.65 -47.55
C TYR A 341 32.25 -51.14 -47.27
N ILE A 342 31.11 -50.46 -47.50
CA ILE A 342 30.97 -49.03 -47.16
C ILE A 342 31.25 -48.80 -45.67
N MET A 343 30.69 -49.64 -44.80
CA MET A 343 30.93 -49.57 -43.36
C MET A 343 32.41 -49.69 -43.01
N GLN A 344 33.11 -50.67 -43.57
CA GLN A 344 34.55 -50.87 -43.34
C GLN A 344 35.40 -49.70 -43.83
N VAL A 345 35.16 -49.22 -45.07
CA VAL A 345 35.94 -48.11 -45.64
C VAL A 345 35.71 -46.82 -44.86
N CYS A 346 34.47 -46.51 -44.51
CA CYS A 346 34.18 -45.31 -43.73
C CYS A 346 34.72 -45.42 -42.30
N LEU A 347 34.65 -46.59 -41.64
CA LEU A 347 35.26 -46.79 -40.32
C LEU A 347 36.77 -46.56 -40.38
N LEU A 348 37.46 -47.09 -41.39
CA LEU A 348 38.89 -46.90 -41.60
C LEU A 348 39.25 -45.41 -41.77
N GLN A 349 38.48 -44.67 -42.57
CA GLN A 349 38.71 -43.22 -42.74
C GLN A 349 38.40 -42.42 -41.45
N LEU A 350 37.48 -42.91 -40.61
CA LEU A 350 37.17 -42.35 -39.30
C LEU A 350 38.13 -42.82 -38.18
N GLU A 351 39.09 -43.69 -38.49
CA GLU A 351 40.21 -44.03 -37.59
C GLU A 351 41.40 -43.08 -37.72
N ASP A 352 41.35 -42.16 -38.67
CA ASP A 352 42.32 -41.08 -38.84
C ASP A 352 41.81 -39.73 -38.29
N GLY A 353 42.73 -38.93 -37.77
CA GLY A 353 42.43 -37.56 -37.30
C GLY A 353 41.64 -37.48 -35.99
N LYS A 354 40.81 -36.43 -35.85
CA LYS A 354 40.08 -36.12 -34.60
C LYS A 354 38.97 -37.14 -34.27
N ALA A 355 38.47 -37.87 -35.27
CA ALA A 355 37.44 -38.90 -35.10
C ALA A 355 37.99 -40.23 -34.57
N LYS A 356 39.32 -40.42 -34.56
CA LYS A 356 39.98 -41.66 -34.15
C LYS A 356 39.50 -42.17 -32.78
N TYR A 357 39.42 -41.28 -31.80
CA TYR A 357 39.10 -41.61 -30.41
C TYR A 357 37.61 -41.68 -30.10
N TRP A 358 36.74 -41.57 -31.11
CA TRP A 358 35.30 -41.67 -30.89
C TRP A 358 34.87 -43.11 -30.62
N GLN A 359 33.79 -43.24 -29.84
CA GLN A 359 33.15 -44.53 -29.61
C GLN A 359 32.70 -45.15 -30.95
N GLU A 360 32.85 -46.46 -31.06
CA GLU A 360 32.58 -47.18 -32.30
C GLU A 360 31.10 -47.08 -32.73
N ASP A 361 30.18 -47.09 -31.78
CA ASP A 361 28.73 -46.95 -32.04
C ASP A 361 28.39 -45.59 -32.66
N LEU A 362 29.06 -44.54 -32.22
CA LEU A 362 28.92 -43.20 -32.79
C LEU A 362 29.42 -43.15 -34.23
N LYS A 363 30.58 -43.77 -34.52
CA LYS A 363 31.10 -43.90 -35.88
C LYS A 363 30.13 -44.67 -36.77
N LYS A 364 29.58 -45.80 -36.30
CA LYS A 364 28.61 -46.61 -37.04
C LYS A 364 27.34 -45.82 -37.39
N SER A 365 26.77 -45.08 -36.44
CA SER A 365 25.60 -44.24 -36.68
C SER A 365 25.85 -43.21 -37.78
N ILE A 366 27.00 -42.51 -37.71
CA ILE A 366 27.40 -41.50 -38.69
C ILE A 366 27.51 -42.11 -40.09
N ILE A 367 28.09 -43.31 -40.19
CA ILE A 367 28.24 -43.99 -41.48
C ILE A 367 26.90 -44.40 -42.05
N VAL A 368 25.97 -44.88 -41.22
CA VAL A 368 24.61 -45.22 -41.67
C VAL A 368 23.89 -43.97 -42.19
N ASP A 369 23.98 -42.84 -41.48
CA ASP A 369 23.37 -41.59 -41.93
C ASP A 369 24.00 -41.08 -43.23
N PHE A 370 25.33 -41.18 -43.35
CA PHE A 370 26.06 -40.83 -44.57
C PHE A 370 25.67 -41.70 -45.77
N MET A 371 25.54 -43.01 -45.58
CA MET A 371 25.12 -43.95 -46.62
C MET A 371 23.72 -43.64 -47.17
N ASN A 372 22.81 -43.24 -46.28
CA ASN A 372 21.42 -42.95 -46.64
C ASN A 372 21.24 -41.53 -47.19
N GLY A 373 22.04 -40.57 -46.70
CA GLY A 373 21.95 -39.16 -47.03
C GLY A 373 22.74 -38.75 -48.28
N ASP A 374 23.79 -39.47 -48.66
CA ASP A 374 24.57 -39.17 -49.87
C ASP A 374 23.88 -39.76 -51.13
N PRO A 375 23.54 -38.91 -52.13
CA PRO A 375 22.76 -39.35 -53.29
C PRO A 375 23.54 -40.29 -54.21
N GLU A 376 24.88 -40.19 -54.26
CA GLU A 376 25.71 -41.05 -55.11
C GLU A 376 25.82 -42.46 -54.50
N LEU A 377 26.01 -42.55 -53.18
CA LEU A 377 26.02 -43.82 -52.45
C LEU A 377 24.65 -44.49 -52.43
N SER A 378 23.58 -43.72 -52.23
CA SER A 378 22.22 -44.22 -52.26
C SER A 378 21.85 -44.77 -53.64
N ASN A 379 22.26 -44.09 -54.72
CA ASN A 379 22.10 -44.59 -56.08
C ASN A 379 22.93 -45.86 -56.33
N ALA A 380 24.19 -45.91 -55.88
CA ALA A 380 25.02 -47.11 -55.98
C ALA A 380 24.38 -48.32 -55.27
N LEU A 381 23.83 -48.13 -54.07
CA LEU A 381 23.08 -49.17 -53.35
C LEU A 381 21.81 -49.59 -54.09
N ALA A 382 21.08 -48.63 -54.69
CA ALA A 382 19.88 -48.92 -55.47
C ALA A 382 20.17 -49.74 -56.73
N THR A 383 21.31 -49.51 -57.41
CA THR A 383 21.69 -50.28 -58.61
C THR A 383 21.98 -51.76 -58.34
N VAL A 384 22.34 -52.11 -57.10
CA VAL A 384 22.63 -53.49 -56.68
C VAL A 384 21.40 -54.16 -56.05
N ARG A 385 20.26 -53.45 -55.95
CA ARG A 385 19.04 -53.94 -55.30
C ARG A 385 18.20 -54.78 -56.27
N GLY A 386 17.91 -56.03 -55.90
CA GLY A 386 17.07 -56.94 -56.69
C GLY A 386 16.84 -58.29 -56.01
N LEU A 387 15.79 -59.04 -56.40
CA LEU A 387 15.38 -60.31 -55.76
C LEU A 387 16.54 -61.33 -55.66
N TRP A 388 17.32 -61.49 -56.72
CA TRP A 388 18.50 -62.38 -56.73
C TRP A 388 19.65 -61.88 -55.87
N SER A 389 19.85 -60.55 -55.81
CA SER A 389 20.84 -59.89 -54.95
C SER A 389 20.48 -60.03 -53.47
N SER A 390 19.19 -60.01 -53.11
CA SER A 390 18.72 -60.26 -51.75
C SER A 390 18.93 -61.70 -51.29
N ILE A 391 18.67 -62.68 -52.17
CA ILE A 391 18.90 -64.11 -51.87
C ILE A 391 20.40 -64.38 -51.70
N LEU A 392 21.24 -63.92 -52.65
CA LEU A 392 22.69 -64.02 -52.55
C LEU A 392 23.23 -63.27 -51.33
N GLY A 393 22.69 -62.09 -51.03
CA GLY A 393 23.05 -61.28 -49.87
C GLY A 393 22.75 -61.97 -48.55
N PHE A 394 21.64 -62.71 -48.45
CA PHE A 394 21.32 -63.53 -47.27
C PHE A 394 22.37 -64.63 -47.05
N PHE A 395 22.76 -65.35 -48.11
CA PHE A 395 23.82 -66.35 -48.00
C PHE A 395 25.17 -65.72 -47.65
N VAL A 396 25.55 -64.60 -48.27
CA VAL A 396 26.79 -63.86 -47.91
C VAL A 396 26.76 -63.41 -46.45
N TRP A 397 25.62 -62.96 -45.93
CA TRP A 397 25.47 -62.63 -44.51
C TRP A 397 25.63 -63.86 -43.61
N VAL A 398 25.01 -64.99 -43.96
CA VAL A 398 25.16 -66.26 -43.22
C VAL A 398 26.63 -66.71 -43.21
N PHE A 399 27.31 -66.72 -44.36
CA PHE A 399 28.71 -67.11 -44.47
C PHE A 399 29.66 -66.16 -43.71
N TRP A 400 29.38 -64.85 -43.74
CA TRP A 400 30.09 -63.85 -42.94
C TRP A 400 29.95 -64.12 -41.43
N LEU A 401 28.77 -64.53 -40.96
CA LEU A 401 28.49 -64.88 -39.56
C LEU A 401 29.28 -66.13 -39.10
N PHE A 402 29.63 -67.02 -40.03
CA PHE A 402 30.45 -68.21 -39.80
C PHE A 402 31.94 -68.02 -40.15
N GLY A 403 32.38 -66.82 -40.52
CA GLY A 403 33.79 -66.51 -40.82
C GLY A 403 34.32 -67.16 -42.09
N VAL A 404 33.45 -67.46 -43.06
CA VAL A 404 33.83 -68.06 -44.35
C VAL A 404 33.90 -66.96 -45.41
N ASP A 405 35.11 -66.62 -45.88
CA ASP A 405 35.31 -65.69 -46.98
C ASP A 405 34.86 -66.33 -48.31
N LEU A 406 34.02 -65.61 -49.07
CA LEU A 406 33.38 -66.06 -50.31
C LEU A 406 33.75 -65.16 -51.49
#